data_AF-A0A9D8S828-F1
#
_entry.id   AF-A0A9D8S828-F1
#
_cell.length_a   1.000
_cell.length_b   1.000
_cell.length_c   1.000
_cell.angle_alpha   90.00
_cell.angle_beta   90.00
_cell.angle_gamma   90.00
#
_symmetry.space_group_name_H-M   'P 1'
#
loop_
_entity.id
_entity.type
_entity.pdbx_description
1 polymer ?
#
loop_
_entity_poly.entity_id
_entity_poly.type
_entity_poly.pdbx_seq_one_letter_code
_entity_poly.pdbx_strand_id
1 'polypeptide(L)'
;MIQTINTTPFTDQKMGTAGLRKKTRTVMQKNYLENFLQSIFNTIPDLDKKSFLIGGDGRYMNKQAIQTIIKIAAANGVKKLYVGQDGLVSTPAGSHIILKNHLDGGFVLSASHNPGGIDGDFGIKYATSSGGQCQPSESQAILEQTQKIKEYK
;
A
#
# COMPACT_ATOMS: atom_id res chain seq x y z
N MET A 1 -21.10 -6.56 -1.32
CA MET A 1 -21.26 -5.97 -2.66
C MET A 1 -20.12 -4.98 -2.87
N ILE A 2 -19.45 -4.99 -4.02
CA ILE A 2 -18.41 -4.02 -4.36
C ILE A 2 -19.08 -2.66 -4.63
N GLN A 3 -18.52 -1.58 -4.11
CA GLN A 3 -19.00 -0.22 -4.31
C GLN A 3 -17.94 0.61 -5.02
N THR A 4 -18.34 1.57 -5.84
CA THR A 4 -17.44 2.61 -6.37
C THR A 4 -17.66 3.88 -5.57
N ILE A 5 -16.59 4.44 -5.01
CA ILE A 5 -16.63 5.61 -4.13
C ILE A 5 -15.93 6.78 -4.81
N ASN A 6 -16.67 7.87 -5.03
CA ASN A 6 -16.11 9.12 -5.55
C ASN A 6 -15.12 9.74 -4.55
N THR A 7 -14.04 10.30 -5.08
CA THR A 7 -12.96 10.90 -4.29
C THR A 7 -12.34 12.08 -5.05
N THR A 8 -11.51 12.84 -4.35
CA THR A 8 -10.71 13.92 -4.92
C THR A 8 -9.23 13.61 -4.74
N PRO A 9 -8.35 13.94 -5.72
CA PRO A 9 -6.91 13.78 -5.58
C PRO A 9 -6.33 14.49 -4.36
N PHE A 10 -5.26 13.92 -3.81
CA PHE A 10 -4.40 14.60 -2.83
C PHE A 10 -3.11 15.05 -3.52
N THR A 11 -2.61 16.23 -3.18
CA THR A 11 -1.42 16.81 -3.84
C THR A 11 -0.11 16.25 -3.29
N ASP A 12 -0.16 15.48 -2.21
CA ASP A 12 1.02 15.14 -1.41
C ASP A 12 1.32 13.63 -1.34
N GLN A 13 0.72 12.81 -2.21
CA GLN A 13 0.89 11.36 -2.28
C GLN A 13 2.10 10.90 -3.13
N LYS A 14 3.18 11.67 -3.11
CA LYS A 14 4.44 11.30 -3.75
C LYS A 14 5.24 10.35 -2.85
N MET A 15 5.60 9.18 -3.37
CA MET A 15 6.52 8.26 -2.70
C MET A 15 7.94 8.84 -2.69
N GLY A 16 8.62 8.71 -1.56
CA GLY A 16 10.07 8.82 -1.50
C GLY A 16 10.73 7.48 -1.85
N THR A 17 12.05 7.40 -1.70
CA THR A 17 12.80 6.15 -1.89
C THR A 17 12.25 5.03 -1.01
N ALA A 18 11.90 5.31 0.24
CA ALA A 18 11.36 4.33 1.18
C ALA A 18 9.82 4.26 1.20
N GLY A 19 9.12 4.63 0.12
CA GLY A 19 7.66 4.64 0.04
C GLY A 19 7.01 5.96 0.46
N LEU A 20 5.70 5.94 0.71
CA LEU A 20 4.94 7.12 1.16
C LEU A 20 5.00 7.21 2.69
N ARG A 21 5.57 8.29 3.23
CA ARG A 21 5.63 8.57 4.68
C ARG A 21 4.90 9.86 5.01
N LYS A 22 3.97 9.79 5.95
CA LYS A 22 3.15 10.92 6.41
C LYS A 22 2.89 10.84 7.91
N LYS A 23 2.35 11.90 8.48
CA LYS A 23 1.80 11.85 9.84
C LYS A 23 0.64 10.86 9.88
N THR A 24 0.53 10.10 10.97
CA THR A 24 -0.57 9.14 11.16
C THR A 24 -1.93 9.82 10.95
N ARG A 25 -2.13 11.01 11.52
CA ARG A 25 -3.36 11.81 11.33
C ARG A 25 -3.65 12.17 9.88
N THR A 26 -2.63 12.38 9.04
CA THR A 26 -2.83 12.63 7.60
C THR A 26 -3.34 11.37 6.91
N VAL A 27 -2.75 10.21 7.21
CA VAL A 27 -3.17 8.93 6.63
C VAL A 27 -4.59 8.54 7.08
N MET A 28 -4.99 8.95 8.29
CA MET A 28 -6.36 8.77 8.82
C MET A 28 -7.42 9.65 8.16
N GLN A 29 -7.04 10.64 7.33
CA GLN A 29 -8.02 11.44 6.61
C GLN A 29 -8.82 10.55 5.66
N LYS A 30 -10.12 10.83 5.58
CA LYS A 30 -11.03 10.10 4.69
C LYS A 30 -10.47 10.06 3.27
N ASN A 31 -10.47 8.88 2.65
CA ASN A 31 -10.00 8.60 1.31
C ASN A 31 -8.48 8.75 1.09
N TYR A 32 -7.68 9.13 2.09
CA TYR A 32 -6.25 9.33 1.88
C TYR A 32 -5.56 8.01 1.52
N LEU A 33 -5.70 7.01 2.39
CA LEU A 33 -5.10 5.70 2.17
C LEU A 33 -5.72 5.00 0.96
N GLU A 34 -7.04 5.06 0.83
CA GLU A 34 -7.79 4.44 -0.27
C GLU A 34 -7.34 4.97 -1.63
N ASN A 35 -7.21 6.30 -1.77
CA ASN A 35 -6.75 6.91 -3.01
C ASN A 35 -5.36 6.40 -3.39
N PHE A 36 -4.45 6.32 -2.42
CA PHE A 36 -3.08 5.90 -2.69
C PHE A 36 -3.02 4.43 -3.12
N LEU A 37 -3.76 3.55 -2.43
CA LEU A 37 -3.83 2.13 -2.75
C LEU A 37 -4.46 1.87 -4.11
N GLN A 38 -5.60 2.51 -4.41
CA GLN A 38 -6.23 2.42 -5.72
C GLN A 38 -5.30 2.94 -6.81
N SER A 39 -4.56 4.03 -6.56
CA SER A 39 -3.60 4.57 -7.53
C SER A 39 -2.48 3.59 -7.83
N ILE A 40 -2.00 2.84 -6.83
CA ILE A 40 -1.03 1.75 -7.05
C ILE A 40 -1.65 0.67 -7.93
N PHE A 41 -2.83 0.16 -7.57
CA PHE A 41 -3.49 -0.91 -8.32
C PHE A 41 -3.83 -0.52 -9.76
N ASN A 42 -4.22 0.73 -10.02
CA ASN A 42 -4.46 1.23 -11.38
C ASN A 42 -3.23 1.15 -12.30
N THR A 43 -2.02 1.07 -11.75
CA THR A 43 -0.78 0.94 -12.54
C THR A 43 -0.39 -0.50 -12.84
N ILE A 44 -1.11 -1.48 -12.28
CA ILE A 44 -0.75 -2.90 -12.37
C ILE A 44 -1.75 -3.62 -13.30
N PRO A 45 -1.30 -4.16 -14.45
CA PRO A 45 -2.17 -4.94 -15.32
C PRO A 45 -2.48 -6.32 -14.73
N ASP A 46 -3.60 -6.91 -15.19
CA ASP A 46 -4.00 -8.30 -14.88
C ASP A 46 -4.11 -8.62 -13.38
N LEU A 47 -4.58 -7.68 -12.53
CA LEU A 47 -4.68 -7.86 -11.07
C LEU A 47 -5.41 -9.15 -10.64
N ASP A 48 -6.37 -9.61 -11.44
CA ASP A 48 -7.12 -10.87 -11.27
C ASP A 48 -6.26 -12.13 -11.28
N LYS A 49 -5.01 -12.02 -11.73
CA LYS A 49 -4.02 -13.10 -11.75
C LYS A 49 -2.92 -12.90 -10.70
N LYS A 50 -2.91 -11.77 -9.99
CA LYS A 50 -1.79 -11.30 -9.17
C LYS A 50 -1.95 -11.61 -7.70
N SER A 51 -0.83 -11.79 -7.00
CA SER A 51 -0.80 -12.02 -5.57
C SER A 51 0.16 -11.10 -4.84
N PHE A 52 -0.23 -10.65 -3.65
CA PHE A 52 0.52 -9.64 -2.90
C PHE A 52 0.70 -10.02 -1.44
N LEU A 53 1.83 -9.62 -0.86
CA LEU A 53 2.06 -9.65 0.57
C LEU A 53 1.48 -8.40 1.24
N ILE A 54 0.97 -8.53 2.47
CA ILE A 54 0.58 -7.43 3.35
C ILE A 54 1.07 -7.69 4.77
N GLY A 55 1.72 -6.69 5.37
CA GLY A 55 2.05 -6.70 6.80
C GLY A 55 2.80 -5.44 7.19
N GLY A 56 3.29 -5.38 8.43
CA GLY A 56 4.05 -4.21 8.89
C GLY A 56 4.69 -4.38 10.25
N ASP A 57 5.14 -3.27 10.81
CA ASP A 57 5.87 -3.21 12.09
C ASP A 57 4.97 -3.07 13.32
N GLY A 58 3.65 -3.16 13.15
CA GLY A 58 2.69 -3.13 14.27
C GLY A 58 2.40 -1.73 14.83
N ARG A 59 2.89 -0.65 14.21
CA ARG A 59 2.57 0.73 14.64
C ARG A 59 1.06 1.01 14.67
N TYR A 60 0.66 2.07 15.36
CA TYR A 60 -0.74 2.44 15.68
C TYR A 60 -1.79 2.08 14.61
N MET A 61 -1.58 2.50 13.36
CA MET A 61 -2.56 2.31 12.28
C MET A 61 -2.45 0.99 11.50
N ASN A 62 -1.54 0.09 11.90
CA ASN A 62 -1.18 -1.10 11.12
C ASN A 62 -2.40 -1.98 10.82
N LYS A 63 -3.17 -2.37 11.86
CA LYS A 63 -4.34 -3.23 11.69
C LYS A 63 -5.41 -2.59 10.79
N GLN A 64 -5.69 -1.30 10.97
CA GLN A 64 -6.69 -0.60 10.16
C GLN A 64 -6.25 -0.49 8.69
N ALA A 65 -4.98 -0.12 8.45
CA ALA A 65 -4.44 -0.02 7.10
C ALA A 65 -4.45 -1.36 6.37
N ILE A 66 -4.13 -2.47 7.05
CA ILE A 66 -4.20 -3.82 6.47
C ILE A 66 -5.63 -4.14 6.02
N GLN A 67 -6.64 -3.83 6.85
CA GLN A 67 -8.04 -4.04 6.49
C GLN A 67 -8.46 -3.20 5.27
N THR A 68 -8.00 -1.95 5.18
CA THR A 68 -8.22 -1.11 4.00
C THR A 68 -7.56 -1.72 2.76
N ILE A 69 -6.30 -2.16 2.83
CA ILE A 69 -5.61 -2.81 1.71
C ILE A 69 -6.36 -4.05 1.24
N ILE A 70 -6.80 -4.91 2.16
CA ILE A 70 -7.56 -6.13 1.81
C ILE A 70 -8.86 -5.77 1.07
N LYS A 71 -9.61 -4.75 1.54
CA LYS A 71 -10.86 -4.32 0.90
C LYS A 71 -10.62 -3.79 -0.52
N ILE A 72 -9.68 -2.86 -0.67
CA ILE A 72 -9.35 -2.28 -1.98
C ILE A 72 -8.83 -3.36 -2.93
N ALA A 73 -7.95 -4.25 -2.46
CA ALA A 73 -7.41 -5.35 -3.25
C ALA A 73 -8.52 -6.31 -3.72
N ALA A 74 -9.42 -6.70 -2.82
CA ALA A 74 -10.54 -7.58 -3.16
C ALA A 74 -11.51 -6.91 -4.16
N ALA A 75 -11.80 -5.63 -3.98
CA ALA A 75 -12.66 -4.86 -4.88
C ALA A 75 -12.05 -4.65 -6.28
N ASN A 76 -10.71 -4.65 -6.38
CA ASN A 76 -9.95 -4.62 -7.63
C ASN A 76 -9.65 -6.01 -8.22
N GLY A 77 -10.17 -7.08 -7.60
CA GLY A 77 -10.08 -8.44 -8.13
C GLY A 77 -8.77 -9.18 -7.84
N VAL A 78 -7.90 -8.67 -6.95
CA VAL A 78 -6.63 -9.34 -6.61
C VAL A 78 -6.85 -10.82 -6.25
N LYS A 79 -6.11 -11.71 -6.92
CA LYS A 79 -6.30 -13.17 -6.82
C LYS A 79 -6.07 -13.72 -5.41
N LYS A 80 -4.99 -13.28 -4.75
CA LYS A 80 -4.55 -13.84 -3.47
C LYS A 80 -3.74 -12.85 -2.65
N LEU A 81 -3.98 -12.84 -1.34
CA LEU A 81 -3.19 -12.06 -0.39
C LEU A 81 -2.47 -12.98 0.59
N TYR A 82 -1.19 -12.71 0.81
CA TYR A 82 -0.40 -13.27 1.91
C TYR A 82 -0.39 -12.24 3.02
N VAL A 83 -1.00 -12.54 4.16
CA VAL A 83 -1.11 -11.60 5.27
C VAL A 83 -0.29 -12.13 6.44
N GLY A 84 0.61 -11.32 6.98
CA GLY A 84 1.38 -11.69 8.17
C GLY A 84 0.44 -11.98 9.35
N GLN A 85 0.80 -12.98 10.17
CA GLN A 85 0.07 -13.26 11.41
C GLN A 85 0.04 -12.00 12.28
N ASP A 86 -1.14 -11.66 12.81
CA ASP A 86 -1.41 -10.42 13.56
C ASP A 86 -1.08 -9.12 12.79
N GLY A 87 -0.87 -9.21 11.48
CA GLY A 87 -0.45 -8.11 10.62
C GLY A 87 1.04 -7.79 10.70
N LEU A 88 1.86 -8.66 11.27
CA LEU A 88 3.28 -8.42 11.52
C LEU A 88 4.17 -9.03 10.42
N VAL A 89 4.95 -8.18 9.75
CA VAL A 89 5.97 -8.57 8.78
C VAL A 89 7.10 -7.55 8.80
N SER A 90 8.33 -7.98 9.12
CA SER A 90 9.51 -7.12 9.01
C SER A 90 9.85 -6.86 7.54
N THR A 91 10.52 -5.74 7.23
CA THR A 91 10.90 -5.42 5.83
C THR A 91 11.74 -6.54 5.17
N PRO A 92 12.77 -7.12 5.82
CA PRO A 92 13.52 -8.23 5.23
C PRO A 92 12.67 -9.50 5.05
N ALA A 93 11.80 -9.83 6.01
CA ALA A 93 10.90 -10.96 5.88
C ALA A 93 9.93 -10.77 4.70
N GLY A 94 9.44 -9.54 4.51
CA GLY A 94 8.55 -9.24 3.40
C GLY A 94 9.21 -9.44 2.04
N SER A 95 10.45 -8.94 1.87
CA SER A 95 11.23 -9.17 0.66
C SER A 95 11.47 -10.66 0.41
N HIS A 96 11.87 -11.40 1.45
CA HIS A 96 12.08 -12.86 1.36
C HIS A 96 10.80 -13.61 0.98
N ILE A 97 9.65 -13.27 1.57
CA ILE A 97 8.36 -13.93 1.28
C ILE A 97 7.92 -13.67 -0.16
N ILE A 98 8.08 -12.44 -0.66
CA ILE A 98 7.76 -12.09 -2.05
C ILE A 98 8.58 -12.96 -3.01
N LEU A 99 9.90 -13.02 -2.81
CA LEU A 99 10.79 -13.80 -3.67
C LEU A 99 10.53 -15.31 -3.59
N LYS A 100 10.43 -15.85 -2.37
CA LYS A 100 10.23 -17.29 -2.13
C LYS A 100 8.92 -17.82 -2.72
N ASN A 101 7.87 -17.02 -2.72
CA ASN A 101 6.54 -17.43 -3.19
C ASN A 101 6.19 -16.87 -4.57
N HIS A 102 7.14 -16.21 -5.25
CA HIS A 102 6.95 -15.57 -6.55
C HIS A 102 5.72 -14.63 -6.59
N LEU A 103 5.58 -13.80 -5.55
CA LEU A 103 4.50 -12.82 -5.47
C LEU A 103 4.78 -11.64 -6.42
N ASP A 104 3.72 -10.93 -6.81
CA ASP A 104 3.81 -9.80 -7.73
C ASP A 104 4.18 -8.49 -7.04
N GLY A 105 4.21 -8.50 -5.71
CA GLY A 105 4.65 -7.39 -4.88
C GLY A 105 4.13 -7.50 -3.46
N GLY A 106 4.15 -6.38 -2.73
CA GLY A 106 3.56 -6.33 -1.41
C GLY A 106 3.62 -4.97 -0.74
N PHE A 107 2.85 -4.86 0.33
CA PHE A 107 2.76 -3.68 1.19
C PHE A 107 3.40 -3.97 2.54
N VAL A 108 4.46 -3.24 2.86
CA VAL A 108 5.09 -3.26 4.20
C VAL A 108 4.81 -1.93 4.89
N LEU A 109 3.96 -1.97 5.91
CA LEU A 109 3.51 -0.82 6.68
C LEU A 109 4.55 -0.49 7.75
N SER A 110 5.40 0.48 7.44
CA SER A 110 6.47 0.91 8.33
C SER A 110 6.99 2.28 7.91
N ALA A 111 7.22 3.15 8.89
CA ALA A 111 8.03 4.36 8.73
C ALA A 111 9.46 4.18 9.25
N SER A 112 9.94 2.93 9.34
CA SER A 112 11.30 2.58 9.78
C SER A 112 11.62 3.14 11.17
N HIS A 113 12.64 3.98 11.28
CA HIS A 113 13.08 4.60 12.53
C HIS A 113 12.14 5.69 13.06
N ASN A 114 11.15 6.14 12.29
CA ASN A 114 10.26 7.21 12.72
C ASN A 114 9.32 6.77 13.84
N PRO A 115 9.06 7.65 14.83
CA PRO A 115 8.17 7.35 15.94
C PRO A 115 6.77 6.99 15.44
N GLY A 116 6.17 5.95 16.02
CA GLY A 116 4.78 5.57 15.79
C GLY A 116 3.81 6.30 16.72
N GLY A 117 2.54 5.92 16.68
CA GLY A 117 1.48 6.52 17.49
C GLY A 117 0.54 7.40 16.69
N ILE A 118 -0.55 7.85 17.33
CA ILE A 118 -1.55 8.72 16.71
C ILE A 118 -0.95 10.07 16.26
N ASP A 119 0.03 10.59 17.01
CA ASP A 119 0.76 11.84 16.70
C ASP A 119 2.13 11.59 16.04
N GLY A 120 2.43 10.32 15.76
CA GLY A 120 3.65 9.89 15.08
C GLY A 120 3.52 9.85 13.56
N ASP A 121 4.37 9.05 12.94
CA ASP A 121 4.42 8.83 11.51
C ASP A 121 3.91 7.44 11.13
N PHE A 122 3.33 7.38 9.93
CA PHE A 122 2.91 6.16 9.26
C PHE A 122 3.54 6.08 7.87
N GLY A 123 3.94 4.88 7.47
CA GLY A 123 4.61 4.65 6.21
C GLY A 123 3.98 3.49 5.46
N ILE A 124 3.74 3.67 4.17
CA ILE A 124 3.29 2.64 3.25
C ILE A 124 4.41 2.39 2.23
N LYS A 125 5.07 1.24 2.33
CA LYS A 125 6.08 0.81 1.35
C LYS A 125 5.44 -0.18 0.39
N TYR A 126 5.40 0.16 -0.89
CA TYR A 126 5.05 -0.78 -1.95
C TYR A 126 6.34 -1.39 -2.51
N ALA A 127 6.43 -2.72 -2.46
CA ALA A 127 7.50 -3.51 -3.05
C ALA A 127 6.98 -4.23 -4.30
N THR A 128 7.82 -4.35 -5.32
CA THR A 128 7.49 -5.06 -6.57
C THR A 128 7.83 -6.55 -6.47
N SER A 129 7.60 -7.31 -7.54
CA SER A 129 7.97 -8.72 -7.64
C SER A 129 9.47 -9.00 -7.43
N SER A 130 10.33 -7.98 -7.54
CA SER A 130 11.74 -8.05 -7.17
C SER A 130 11.98 -8.21 -5.66
N GLY A 131 10.94 -8.04 -4.83
CA GLY A 131 11.06 -7.92 -3.38
C GLY A 131 11.69 -6.60 -2.91
N GLY A 132 12.01 -5.69 -3.83
CA GLY A 132 12.60 -4.38 -3.60
C GLY A 132 11.65 -3.23 -3.91
N GLN A 133 12.19 -2.01 -3.90
CA GLN A 133 11.45 -0.79 -4.18
C GLN A 133 11.04 -0.69 -5.66
N CYS A 134 10.02 0.12 -5.93
CA CYS A 134 9.66 0.52 -7.29
C CYS A 134 10.84 1.19 -8.01
N GLN A 135 10.95 0.93 -9.29
CA GLN A 135 11.78 1.71 -10.21
C GLN A 135 11.23 3.15 -10.32
N PRO A 136 12.07 4.12 -10.68
CA PRO A 136 11.64 5.51 -10.83
C PRO A 136 10.42 5.68 -11.75
N SER A 137 10.37 4.96 -12.88
CA SER A 137 9.25 4.99 -13.82
C SER A 137 7.93 4.49 -13.21
N GLU A 138 7.98 3.41 -12.43
CA GLU A 138 6.81 2.87 -11.72
C GLU A 138 6.32 3.86 -10.66
N SER A 139 7.24 4.44 -9.88
CA SER A 139 6.88 5.44 -8.86
C SER A 139 6.26 6.70 -9.47
N GLN A 140 6.71 7.11 -10.65
CA GLN A 140 6.18 8.24 -11.40
C GLN A 140 4.78 7.93 -11.95
N ALA A 141 4.56 6.74 -12.51
CA ALA A 141 3.23 6.30 -12.96
C ALA A 141 2.22 6.28 -11.82
N ILE A 142 2.63 5.82 -10.62
CA ILE A 142 1.78 5.85 -9.42
C ILE A 142 1.44 7.29 -9.04
N LEU A 143 2.42 8.20 -9.02
CA LEU A 143 2.18 9.61 -8.72
C LEU A 143 1.17 10.23 -9.71
N GLU A 144 1.31 9.96 -11.00
CA GLU A 144 0.37 10.46 -12.01
C GLU A 144 -1.07 9.93 -11.79
N GLN A 145 -1.21 8.68 -11.36
CA GLN A 145 -2.52 8.14 -10.96
C GLN A 145 -3.09 8.87 -9.74
N THR A 146 -2.27 9.13 -8.70
CA THR A 146 -2.75 9.85 -7.50
C THR A 146 -3.26 11.25 -7.80
N GLN A 147 -2.74 11.90 -8.83
CA GLN A 147 -3.12 13.25 -9.25
C GLN A 147 -4.39 13.30 -10.09
N LYS A 148 -4.79 12.16 -10.68
CA LYS A 148 -5.91 12.07 -11.64
C LYS A 148 -7.09 11.25 -11.10
N ILE A 149 -6.91 10.53 -9.99
CA ILE A 149 -7.92 9.65 -9.39
C ILE A 149 -9.22 10.40 -9.08
N LYS A 150 -10.35 9.80 -9.45
CA LYS A 150 -11.70 10.35 -9.18
C LYS A 150 -12.59 9.38 -8.41
N GLU A 151 -12.20 8.11 -8.35
CA GLU A 151 -12.93 7.07 -7.65
C GLU A 151 -11.98 5.95 -7.21
N TYR A 152 -12.42 5.17 -6.23
CA TYR A 152 -11.84 3.87 -5.86
C TYR A 152 -12.94 2.84 -5.62
N LYS A 153 -12.55 1.56 -5.56
CA LYS A 153 -13.45 0.44 -5.28
C LYS A 153 -13.07 -0.27 -3.98
#